data_AF-D2JF34-F1
#
_entry.id   AF-D2JF34-F1
#
_cell.length_a   1.000
_cell.length_b   1.000
_cell.length_c   1.000
_cell.angle_alpha   90.00
_cell.angle_beta   90.00
_cell.angle_gamma   90.00
#
_symmetry.space_group_name_H-M   'P 1'
#
loop_
_entity.id
_entity.type
_entity.pdbx_description
1 polymer ?
#
loop_
_entity_poly.entity_id
_entity_poly.type
_entity_poly.pdbx_seq_one_letter_code
_entity_poly.pdbx_strand_id
1 'polypeptide(L)'
;MLQDVVYKVLLSIREENSVDFKTLDVSEKTFLLALESVARQDLAQNIELFYNKCFPICGTTRYAELTEKGHKKISEFQIEYKYS
;
A
#
# COMPACT_ATOMS: atom_id res chain seq x y z
N MET A 1 -6.82 -9.42 6.21
CA MET A 1 -7.56 -9.17 4.94
C MET A 1 -6.76 -8.24 4.03
N LEU A 2 -7.16 -8.07 2.75
CA LEU A 2 -6.49 -7.14 1.81
C LEU A 2 -6.40 -5.70 2.36
N GLN A 3 -7.42 -5.26 3.10
CA GLN A 3 -7.43 -3.95 3.76
C GLN A 3 -6.30 -3.77 4.79
N ASP A 4 -5.92 -4.83 5.52
CA ASP A 4 -4.79 -4.77 6.45
C ASP A 4 -3.47 -4.56 5.72
N VAL A 5 -3.33 -5.16 4.54
CA VAL A 5 -2.13 -5.00 3.70
C VAL A 5 -2.09 -3.59 3.11
N VAL A 6 -3.22 -3.06 2.65
CA VAL A 6 -3.35 -1.66 2.23
C VAL A 6 -2.97 -0.72 3.37
N TYR A 7 -3.46 -0.95 4.58
CA TYR A 7 -3.13 -0.15 5.75
C TYR A 7 -1.63 -0.18 6.06
N LYS A 8 -1.01 -1.36 6.10
CA LYS A 8 0.43 -1.51 6.33
C LYS A 8 1.26 -0.80 5.25
N VAL A 9 0.87 -0.89 3.98
CA VAL A 9 1.52 -0.15 2.88
C VAL A 9 1.43 1.35 3.10
N LEU A 10 0.25 1.88 3.42
CA LEU A 10 0.06 3.32 3.68
C LEU A 10 0.88 3.81 4.87
N LEU A 11 0.95 3.00 5.94
CA LEU A 11 1.79 3.29 7.10
C LEU A 11 3.27 3.35 6.71
N SER A 12 3.76 2.38 5.94
CA SER A 12 5.16 2.37 5.50
C SER A 12 5.49 3.58 4.62
N ILE A 13 4.58 3.99 3.73
CA ILE A 13 4.74 5.21 2.93
C ILE A 13 4.83 6.44 3.85
N ARG A 14 3.94 6.56 4.84
CA ARG A 14 3.94 7.66 5.82
C ARG A 14 5.26 7.77 6.59
N GLU A 15 5.84 6.63 6.92
CA GLU A 15 7.04 6.51 7.74
C GLU A 15 8.32 6.50 6.90
N GLU A 16 8.21 6.77 5.59
CA GLU A 16 9.31 6.76 4.61
C GLU A 16 10.09 5.44 4.59
N ASN A 17 9.40 4.36 4.94
CA ASN A 17 9.96 3.02 5.01
C ASN A 17 9.77 2.30 3.66
N SER A 18 10.84 1.66 3.18
CA SER A 18 10.72 0.71 2.07
C SER A 18 9.90 -0.49 2.51
N VAL A 19 8.88 -0.83 1.74
CA VAL A 19 8.02 -1.99 2.01
C VAL A 19 7.91 -2.89 0.80
N ASP A 20 7.96 -4.20 1.02
CA ASP A 20 7.73 -5.22 0.02
C ASP A 20 6.88 -6.36 0.60
N PHE A 21 6.52 -7.33 -0.25
CA PHE A 21 5.68 -8.45 0.18
C PHE A 21 6.35 -9.34 1.24
N LYS A 22 7.68 -9.41 1.29
CA LYS A 22 8.43 -10.20 2.27
C LYS A 22 8.41 -9.50 3.63
N THR A 23 8.62 -8.18 3.66
CA THR A 23 8.59 -7.41 4.91
C THR A 23 7.21 -7.38 5.55
N LEU A 24 6.15 -7.51 4.74
CA LEU A 24 4.76 -7.59 5.21
C LEU A 24 4.28 -9.01 5.53
N ASP A 25 5.10 -10.04 5.27
CA ASP A 25 4.75 -11.46 5.39
C ASP A 25 3.47 -11.83 4.63
N VAL A 26 3.39 -11.41 3.36
CA VAL A 26 2.25 -11.71 2.47
C VAL A 26 2.71 -12.23 1.13
N SER A 27 1.80 -12.85 0.38
CA SER A 27 2.09 -13.23 -1.00
C SER A 27 2.33 -11.99 -1.86
N GLU A 28 3.22 -12.10 -2.84
CA GLU A 28 3.49 -11.06 -3.84
C GLU A 28 2.19 -10.59 -4.52
N LYS A 29 1.31 -11.53 -4.87
CA LYS A 29 -0.01 -11.22 -5.44
C LYS A 29 -0.86 -10.32 -4.52
N THR A 30 -0.87 -10.60 -3.22
CA THR A 30 -1.62 -9.80 -2.24
C THR A 30 -1.04 -8.40 -2.12
N PHE A 31 0.29 -8.27 -2.08
CA PHE A 31 0.97 -6.99 -2.04
C PHE A 31 0.66 -6.12 -3.27
N LEU A 32 0.68 -6.72 -4.45
CA LEU A 32 0.38 -6.04 -5.71
C LEU A 32 -1.07 -5.55 -5.77
N LEU A 33 -2.03 -6.37 -5.34
CA LEU A 33 -3.42 -5.95 -5.23
C LEU A 33 -3.60 -4.80 -4.24
N ALA A 34 -2.81 -4.77 -3.17
CA ALA A 34 -2.83 -3.66 -2.21
C ALA A 34 -2.30 -2.37 -2.86
N LEU A 35 -1.18 -2.43 -3.58
CA LEU A 35 -0.65 -1.27 -4.31
C LEU A 35 -1.61 -0.78 -5.40
N GLU A 36 -2.22 -1.69 -6.17
CA GLU A 36 -3.23 -1.35 -7.18
C GLU A 36 -4.44 -0.65 -6.53
N SER A 37 -4.87 -1.15 -5.37
CA SER A 37 -5.95 -0.53 -4.59
C SER A 37 -5.58 0.88 -4.10
N VAL A 38 -4.35 1.08 -3.59
CA VAL A 38 -3.87 2.40 -3.15
C VAL A 38 -3.84 3.39 -4.31
N ALA A 39 -3.33 2.97 -5.46
CA ALA A 39 -3.28 3.79 -6.68
C ALA A 39 -4.70 4.11 -7.22
N ARG A 40 -5.57 3.11 -7.35
CA ARG A 40 -6.95 3.29 -7.85
C ARG A 40 -7.79 4.21 -6.97
N GLN A 41 -7.55 4.19 -5.66
CA GLN A 41 -8.30 5.00 -4.71
C GLN A 41 -7.69 6.40 -4.51
N ASP A 42 -6.59 6.71 -5.18
CA ASP A 42 -5.84 7.96 -5.03
C ASP A 42 -5.43 8.22 -3.58
N LEU A 43 -4.92 7.18 -2.91
CA LEU A 43 -4.47 7.25 -1.52
C LEU A 43 -2.98 7.62 -1.41
N ALA A 44 -2.21 7.38 -2.46
CA ALA A 44 -0.81 7.81 -2.56
C ALA A 44 -0.45 8.08 -4.02
N GLN A 45 0.40 9.08 -4.23
CA GLN A 45 1.00 9.44 -5.52
C GLN A 45 2.33 8.70 -5.71
N ASN A 46 2.84 8.71 -6.94
CA ASN A 46 4.15 8.13 -7.31
C ASN A 46 4.33 6.65 -6.96
N ILE A 47 3.22 5.90 -6.85
CA ILE A 47 3.26 4.45 -6.85
C ILE A 47 3.49 3.99 -8.28
N GLU A 48 4.70 3.48 -8.53
CA GLU A 48 5.03 2.88 -9.82
C GLU A 48 4.65 1.40 -9.80
N LEU A 49 3.71 1.04 -10.69
CA LEU A 49 3.31 -0.33 -10.97
C LEU A 49 3.79 -0.71 -12.38
N PHE A 50 4.73 -1.63 -12.45
CA PHE A 50 5.25 -2.16 -13.70
C PHE A 50 4.47 -3.41 -14.09
N TYR A 51 3.52 -3.24 -15.00
CA TYR A 51 2.79 -4.35 -15.60
C TYR A 51 3.57 -4.91 -16.78
N ASN A 52 4.19 -6.07 -16.60
CA ASN A 52 4.80 -6.81 -17.70
C ASN A 52 3.94 -8.03 -18.05
N LYS A 53 3.67 -8.27 -19.34
CA LYS A 53 2.93 -9.46 -19.80
C LYS A 53 3.71 -10.77 -19.56
N CYS A 54 5.02 -10.70 -19.37
CA CYS A 54 5.92 -11.86 -19.32
C CYS A 54 6.69 -12.02 -17.99
N PHE A 55 6.55 -11.09 -17.04
CA PHE A 55 7.27 -11.11 -15.75
C PHE A 55 6.31 -10.84 -14.59
N PRO A 56 6.64 -11.26 -13.35
CA PRO A 56 5.88 -10.87 -12.16
C PRO A 56 5.77 -9.34 -12.11
N ILE A 57 4.59 -8.86 -11.76
CA ILE A 57 4.30 -7.43 -11.64
C ILE A 57 5.23 -6.89 -10.55
N CYS A 58 6.01 -5.87 -10.86
CA CYS A 58 6.84 -5.20 -9.87
C CYS A 58 6.15 -3.91 -9.44
N GLY A 59 6.08 -3.67 -8.13
CA GLY A 59 5.55 -2.43 -7.57
C GLY A 59 6.51 -1.88 -6.53
N THR A 60 6.70 -0.55 -6.50
CA THR A 60 7.56 0.11 -5.52
C THR A 60 6.83 1.26 -4.85
N THR A 61 7.11 1.43 -3.56
CA THR A 61 6.64 2.57 -2.76
C THR A 61 7.76 3.57 -2.47
N ARG A 62 8.95 3.40 -3.06
CA ARG A 62 10.17 4.13 -2.71
C ARG A 62 10.05 5.65 -2.82
N TYR A 63 9.23 6.15 -3.74
CA TYR A 63 8.97 7.57 -3.95
C TYR A 63 7.50 7.93 -3.72
N ALA A 64 6.74 7.00 -3.14
CA ALA A 64 5.33 7.21 -2.95
C ALA A 64 5.10 8.27 -1.86
N GLU A 65 4.12 9.14 -2.08
CA GLU A 65 3.72 10.16 -1.12
C GLU A 65 2.24 10.02 -0.86
N LEU A 66 1.82 10.12 0.41
CA LEU A 66 0.40 10.04 0.74
C LEU A 66 -0.36 11.26 0.22
N THR A 67 -1.56 11.02 -0.30
CA THR A 67 -2.51 12.10 -0.55
C THR A 67 -3.21 12.48 0.76
N GLU A 68 -3.92 13.62 0.79
CA GLU A 68 -4.81 13.97 1.91
C GLU A 68 -5.81 12.86 2.22
N LYS A 69 -6.30 12.18 1.18
CA LYS A 69 -7.21 11.04 1.30
C LYS A 69 -6.52 9.83 1.92
N GLY A 70 -5.27 9.56 1.54
CA GLY A 70 -4.44 8.54 2.18
C GLY A 70 -4.23 8.78 3.67
N HIS A 71 -3.88 10.01 4.05
CA HIS A 71 -3.74 10.41 5.45
C HIS A 71 -5.03 10.18 6.24
N LYS A 72 -6.18 10.60 5.69
CA LYS A 72 -7.49 10.38 6.33
C LYS A 72 -7.80 8.88 6.47
N LYS A 73 -7.48 8.08 5.46
CA LYS A 73 -7.71 6.63 5.47
C LYS A 73 -6.93 5.93 6.58
N ILE A 74 -5.69 6.34 6.84
CA ILE A 74 -4.89 5.81 7.96
C ILE A 74 -5.59 6.09 9.29
N SER A 75 -6.11 7.30 9.49
CA SER A 75 -6.83 7.67 10.71
C SER A 75 -8.12 6.85 10.90
N GLU A 76 -8.86 6.58 9.82
CA GLU A 76 -10.04 5.71 9.86
C GLU A 76 -9.68 4.29 10.31
N PHE A 77 -8.62 3.71 9.73
CA PHE A 77 -8.13 2.39 10.15
C PHE A 77 -7.67 2.38 11.61
N GLN A 78 -6.97 3.42 12.08
CA GLN A 78 -6.56 3.50 13.49
C GLN A 78 -7.74 3.51 14.46
N ILE A 79 -8.85 4.14 14.08
CA ILE A 79 -10.08 4.10 14.87
C ILE A 79 -10.62 2.68 14.88
N GLU A 80 -10.77 2.04 13.71
CA GLU A 80 -11.29 0.68 13.57
C GLU A 80 -10.49 -0.34 14.40
N TYR A 81 -9.16 -0.32 14.30
CA TYR A 81 -8.27 -1.20 15.06
C TYR A 81 -8.28 -0.96 16.57
N LYS A 82 -8.56 0.28 17.02
CA LYS A 82 -8.63 0.61 18.45
C LYS A 82 -9.90 0.07 19.12
N TYR A 83 -10.95 -0.17 18.34
CA TYR A 83 -12.26 -0.61 18.84
C TYR A 83 -12.65 -2.01 18.35
N SER A 84 -11.69 -2.77 17.78
CA SER A 84 -11.87 -4.17 17.34
C SER A 84 -11.37 -5.17 18.37
#